data_AF-A0A1M6SJ93-F1
#
_entry.id   AF-A0A1M6SJ93-F1
#
_cell.length_a   1.000
_cell.length_b   1.000
_cell.length_c   1.000
_cell.angle_alpha   90.00
_cell.angle_beta   90.00
_cell.angle_gamma   90.00
#
_symmetry.space_group_name_H-M   'P 1'
#
loop_
_entity.id
_entity.type
_entity.pdbx_description
1 polymer ?
#
loop_
_entity_poly.entity_id
_entity_poly.type
_entity_poly.pdbx_seq_one_letter_code
_entity_poly.pdbx_strand_id
1 'polypeptide(L)'
;MVTLGVALSVTFASPEASALPLILVGVLILFFLALEARRYRYFNVWRARARWLETNFYSPMLRDGDLHTEENWQEILAQDYVSPEFHISFKTALARRVRRNYLWILLIQMLAFVGKLAIHPSPANDLEDFFNRAEIGMIQGEIVLGIGVLYCLIGVYLAIWVKVTDARNATRRGHGSAAIG
;
A
#
# COMPACT_ATOMS: atom_id res chain seq x y z
N MET A 1 1.63 -8.87 -9.43
CA MET A 1 1.79 -10.33 -9.20
C MET A 1 2.44 -11.01 -10.39
N VAL A 2 1.89 -10.89 -11.61
CA VAL A 2 2.50 -11.49 -12.82
C VAL A 2 3.94 -11.01 -13.06
N THR A 3 4.21 -9.70 -12.95
CA THR A 3 5.55 -9.13 -13.18
C THR A 3 6.61 -9.63 -12.21
N LEU A 4 6.26 -9.82 -10.93
CA LEU A 4 7.15 -10.41 -9.93
C LEU A 4 7.40 -11.89 -10.22
N GLY A 5 6.36 -12.65 -10.60
CA GLY A 5 6.52 -14.04 -11.03
C GLY A 5 7.48 -14.17 -12.22
N VAL A 6 7.34 -13.32 -13.23
CA VAL A 6 8.24 -13.29 -14.39
C VAL A 6 9.67 -12.94 -13.99
N ALA A 7 9.87 -11.91 -13.14
CA ALA A 7 11.20 -11.55 -12.69
C ALA A 7 11.86 -12.65 -11.85
N LEU A 8 11.11 -13.34 -11.00
CA LEU A 8 11.60 -14.52 -10.28
C LEU A 8 12.03 -15.60 -11.26
N SER A 9 11.17 -15.96 -12.21
CA SER A 9 11.49 -16.99 -13.21
C SER A 9 12.73 -16.65 -14.01
N VAL A 10 12.88 -15.40 -14.48
CA VAL A 10 14.05 -14.97 -15.28
C VAL A 10 15.31 -14.93 -14.43
N THR A 11 15.26 -14.38 -13.21
CA THR A 11 16.43 -14.24 -12.34
C THR A 11 16.92 -15.59 -11.79
N PHE A 12 16.02 -16.56 -11.61
CA PHE A 12 16.37 -17.91 -11.14
C PHE A 12 16.45 -18.95 -12.27
N ALA A 13 16.32 -18.55 -13.55
CA ALA A 13 16.40 -19.47 -14.69
C ALA A 13 17.79 -20.11 -14.83
N SER A 14 18.86 -19.41 -14.47
CA SER A 14 20.22 -19.94 -14.41
C SER A 14 21.02 -19.28 -13.28
N PRO A 15 22.11 -19.92 -12.80
CA PRO A 15 22.99 -19.32 -11.81
C PRO A 15 23.56 -17.96 -12.27
N GLU A 16 23.89 -17.82 -13.54
CA GLU A 16 24.53 -16.65 -14.17
C GLU A 16 23.52 -15.54 -14.51
N ALA A 17 22.22 -15.81 -14.39
CA ALA A 17 21.19 -14.82 -14.67
C ALA A 17 21.29 -13.62 -13.71
N SER A 18 21.13 -12.41 -14.25
CA SER A 18 21.23 -11.17 -13.48
C SER A 18 20.11 -11.03 -12.44
N ALA A 19 20.44 -10.43 -11.28
CA ALA A 19 19.49 -10.04 -10.26
C ALA A 19 18.73 -8.73 -10.57
N LEU A 20 19.15 -8.00 -11.61
CA LEU A 20 18.55 -6.72 -12.03
C LEU A 20 17.03 -6.74 -12.23
N PRO A 21 16.41 -7.78 -12.82
CA PRO A 21 14.96 -7.84 -12.97
C PRO A 21 14.19 -7.69 -11.65
N LEU A 22 14.71 -8.23 -10.54
CA LEU A 22 14.06 -8.11 -9.22
C LEU A 22 14.07 -6.66 -8.71
N ILE A 23 15.11 -5.90 -9.00
CA ILE A 23 15.22 -4.48 -8.63
C ILE A 23 14.27 -3.63 -9.45
N LEU A 24 14.24 -3.85 -10.77
CA LEU A 24 13.33 -3.16 -11.67
C LEU A 24 11.87 -3.41 -11.29
N VAL A 25 11.53 -4.66 -10.92
CA VAL A 25 10.20 -4.97 -10.41
C VAL A 25 9.91 -4.26 -9.09
N GLY A 26 10.90 -4.05 -8.22
CA GLY A 26 10.74 -3.22 -7.02
C GLY A 26 10.28 -1.79 -7.32
N VAL A 27 10.86 -1.16 -8.34
CA VAL A 27 10.44 0.17 -8.80
C VAL A 27 9.01 0.13 -9.34
N LEU A 28 8.67 -0.88 -10.14
CA LEU A 28 7.30 -1.06 -10.65
C LEU A 28 6.30 -1.29 -9.52
N ILE A 29 6.66 -2.04 -8.48
CA ILE A 29 5.80 -2.27 -7.32
C ILE A 29 5.50 -0.94 -6.61
N LEU A 30 6.50 -0.07 -6.42
CA LEU A 30 6.29 1.27 -5.85
C LEU A 30 5.39 2.14 -6.71
N PHE A 31 5.56 2.10 -8.04
CA PHE A 31 4.71 2.81 -8.97
C PHE A 31 3.25 2.33 -8.88
N PHE A 32 3.02 1.01 -8.93
CA PHE A 32 1.68 0.44 -8.78
C PHE A 32 1.07 0.75 -7.42
N LEU A 33 1.86 0.73 -6.34
CA LEU A 33 1.42 1.13 -5.01
C LEU A 33 0.92 2.58 -5.01
N ALA A 34 1.64 3.50 -5.65
CA ALA A 34 1.24 4.90 -5.74
C ALA A 34 -0.06 5.08 -6.54
N LEU A 35 -0.19 4.39 -7.69
CA LEU A 35 -1.42 4.38 -8.49
C LEU A 35 -2.60 3.79 -7.71
N GLU A 36 -2.40 2.67 -7.02
CA GLU A 36 -3.43 2.03 -6.22
C GLU A 36 -3.85 2.89 -5.01
N ALA A 37 -2.90 3.57 -4.37
CA ALA A 37 -3.18 4.52 -3.29
C ALA A 37 -4.02 5.70 -3.80
N ARG A 38 -3.71 6.23 -4.99
CA ARG A 38 -4.51 7.27 -5.64
C ARG A 38 -5.94 6.77 -5.90
N ARG A 39 -6.09 5.61 -6.55
CA ARG A 39 -7.40 4.99 -6.82
C ARG A 39 -8.20 4.72 -5.54
N TYR A 40 -7.53 4.32 -4.46
CA TYR A 40 -8.15 4.08 -3.16
C TYR A 40 -8.76 5.35 -2.55
N ARG A 41 -8.14 6.53 -2.74
CA ARG A 41 -8.72 7.80 -2.28
C ARG A 41 -10.01 8.14 -3.02
N TYR A 42 -10.01 8.01 -4.34
CA TYR A 42 -11.21 8.21 -5.15
C TYR A 42 -12.33 7.25 -4.76
N PHE A 43 -12.01 5.96 -4.61
CA PHE A 43 -12.98 4.97 -4.15
C PHE A 43 -13.52 5.28 -2.75
N ASN A 44 -12.70 5.84 -1.85
CA ASN A 44 -13.16 6.20 -0.51
C ASN A 44 -14.21 7.32 -0.53
N VAL A 45 -14.07 8.30 -1.42
CA VAL A 45 -15.08 9.37 -1.62
C VAL A 45 -16.37 8.78 -2.18
N TRP A 46 -16.26 7.96 -3.24
CA TRP A 46 -17.41 7.27 -3.83
C TRP A 46 -18.17 6.39 -2.84
N ARG A 47 -17.44 5.62 -2.02
CA ARG A 47 -18.03 4.80 -0.97
C ARG A 47 -18.74 5.63 0.09
N ALA A 48 -18.21 6.81 0.45
CA ALA A 48 -18.85 7.70 1.41
C ALA A 48 -20.18 8.24 0.87
N ARG A 49 -20.21 8.69 -0.39
CA ARG A 49 -21.43 9.14 -1.08
C ARG A 49 -22.47 8.03 -1.20
N ALA A 50 -22.06 6.84 -1.63
CA ALA A 50 -22.94 5.68 -1.71
C ALA A 50 -23.55 5.36 -0.34
N ARG A 51 -22.73 5.37 0.73
CA ARG A 51 -23.23 5.15 2.09
C ARG A 51 -24.19 6.24 2.57
N TRP A 52 -23.94 7.49 2.19
CA TRP A 52 -24.83 8.62 2.49
C TRP A 52 -26.20 8.46 1.82
N LEU A 53 -26.22 8.07 0.55
CA LEU A 53 -27.44 7.74 -0.19
C LEU A 53 -28.16 6.50 0.39
N GLU A 54 -27.43 5.43 0.72
CA GLU A 54 -27.99 4.24 1.37
C GLU A 54 -28.73 4.57 2.66
N THR A 55 -28.15 5.45 3.49
CA THR A 55 -28.67 5.75 4.82
C THR A 55 -29.82 6.74 4.78
N ASN A 56 -29.76 7.77 3.91
CA ASN A 56 -30.75 8.85 3.90
C ASN A 56 -31.80 8.76 2.78
N PHE A 57 -31.53 8.01 1.71
CA PHE A 57 -32.48 7.83 0.61
C PHE A 57 -33.08 6.43 0.60
N TYR A 58 -32.24 5.39 0.46
CA TYR A 58 -32.75 4.03 0.28
C TYR A 58 -33.39 3.48 1.56
N SER A 59 -32.76 3.65 2.73
CA SER A 59 -33.31 3.13 3.99
C SER A 59 -34.67 3.74 4.35
N PRO A 60 -34.85 5.07 4.36
CA PRO A 60 -36.14 5.67 4.73
C PRO A 60 -37.24 5.40 3.69
N MET A 61 -36.90 5.46 2.39
CA MET A 61 -37.83 5.13 1.30
C MET A 61 -38.43 3.72 1.43
N LEU A 62 -37.62 2.74 1.84
CA LEU A 62 -38.04 1.33 1.93
C LEU A 62 -38.74 1.00 3.25
N ARG A 63 -38.49 1.75 4.33
CA ARG A 63 -39.01 1.47 5.66
C ARG A 63 -40.24 2.29 6.02
N ASP A 64 -40.11 3.60 5.85
CA ASP A 64 -41.00 4.58 6.47
C ASP A 64 -41.83 5.32 5.39
N GLY A 65 -41.36 5.32 4.14
CA GLY A 65 -42.01 6.01 3.01
C GLY A 65 -41.82 7.54 3.03
N ASP A 66 -41.12 8.05 4.05
CA ASP A 66 -40.67 9.43 4.19
C ASP A 66 -39.14 9.47 4.05
N LEU A 67 -38.62 10.48 3.35
CA LEU A 67 -37.18 10.66 3.10
C LEU A 67 -36.50 11.58 4.11
N HIS A 68 -37.27 12.13 5.06
CA HIS A 68 -36.77 13.06 6.08
C HIS A 68 -36.02 14.25 5.47
N THR A 69 -36.64 14.88 4.46
CA THR A 69 -35.99 15.96 3.71
C THR A 69 -35.81 17.25 4.52
N GLU A 70 -36.54 17.39 5.62
CA GLU A 70 -36.38 18.42 6.66
C GLU A 70 -35.00 18.40 7.33
N GLU A 71 -34.30 17.27 7.34
CA GLU A 71 -32.92 17.16 7.86
C GLU A 71 -31.87 17.73 6.88
N ASN A 72 -32.29 18.12 5.67
CA ASN A 72 -31.47 18.75 4.64
C ASN A 72 -30.19 17.97 4.27
N TRP A 73 -30.25 16.65 4.33
CA TRP A 73 -29.12 15.77 3.98
C TRP A 73 -28.76 15.85 2.49
N GLN A 74 -29.68 16.30 1.63
CA GLN A 74 -29.46 16.47 0.19
C GLN A 74 -28.44 17.57 -0.08
N GLU A 75 -28.50 18.68 0.66
CA GLU A 75 -27.57 19.80 0.47
C GLU A 75 -26.13 19.40 0.81
N ILE A 76 -25.95 18.62 1.88
CA ILE A 76 -24.63 18.07 2.25
C ILE A 76 -24.07 17.19 1.11
N LEU A 77 -24.92 16.33 0.54
CA LEU A 77 -24.51 15.47 -0.57
C LEU A 77 -24.21 16.30 -1.84
N ALA A 78 -25.05 17.27 -2.16
CA ALA A 78 -24.88 18.15 -3.32
C ALA A 78 -23.59 18.97 -3.21
N GLN A 79 -23.30 19.54 -2.05
CA GLN A 79 -22.05 20.26 -1.79
C GLN A 79 -20.83 19.34 -1.94
N ASP A 80 -20.87 18.09 -1.45
CA ASP A 80 -19.76 17.16 -1.67
C ASP A 80 -19.57 16.84 -3.18
N TYR A 81 -20.63 16.82 -3.99
CA TYR A 81 -20.51 16.69 -5.45
C TYR A 81 -19.89 17.93 -6.12
N VAL A 82 -20.24 19.13 -5.67
CA VAL A 82 -19.70 20.40 -6.20
C VAL A 82 -18.24 20.59 -5.81
N SER A 83 -17.90 20.34 -4.55
CA SER A 83 -16.55 20.50 -3.99
C SER A 83 -16.07 19.20 -3.35
N PRO A 84 -15.59 18.23 -4.15
CA PRO A 84 -15.18 16.92 -3.64
C PRO A 84 -13.93 17.03 -2.76
N GLU A 85 -14.05 16.66 -1.48
CA GLU A 85 -12.93 16.64 -0.55
C GLU A 85 -12.39 15.24 -0.29
N PHE A 86 -11.07 15.10 -0.35
CA PHE A 86 -10.42 13.85 0.02
C PHE A 86 -10.28 13.73 1.53
N HIS A 87 -11.21 13.00 2.14
CA HIS A 87 -11.25 12.68 3.57
C HIS A 87 -10.03 11.90 4.09
N ILE A 88 -9.20 11.35 3.21
CA ILE A 88 -7.96 10.65 3.56
C ILE A 88 -6.77 11.23 2.76
N SER A 89 -5.67 11.48 3.46
CA SER A 89 -4.42 11.93 2.84
C SER A 89 -3.80 10.83 1.98
N PHE A 90 -2.99 11.22 0.99
CA PHE A 90 -2.26 10.27 0.15
C PHE A 90 -1.33 9.37 0.95
N LYS A 91 -0.62 9.92 1.94
CA LYS A 91 0.25 9.15 2.84
C LYS A 91 -0.52 8.08 3.60
N THR A 92 -1.70 8.41 4.14
CA THR A 92 -2.55 7.43 4.83
C THR A 92 -3.04 6.35 3.88
N ALA A 93 -3.49 6.73 2.67
CA ALA A 93 -3.92 5.77 1.65
C ALA A 93 -2.78 4.79 1.27
N LEU A 94 -1.58 5.33 1.04
CA LEU A 94 -0.37 4.57 0.72
C LEU A 94 -0.06 3.56 1.84
N ALA A 95 0.03 4.03 3.08
CA ALA A 95 0.38 3.18 4.22
C ALA A 95 -0.66 2.07 4.47
N ARG A 96 -1.96 2.36 4.27
CA ARG A 96 -3.01 1.32 4.35
C ARG A 96 -2.83 0.23 3.31
N ARG A 97 -2.43 0.59 2.07
CA ARG A 97 -2.14 -0.38 0.99
C ARG A 97 -0.87 -1.17 1.25
N VAL A 98 0.18 -0.52 1.77
CA VAL A 98 1.40 -1.20 2.26
C VAL A 98 1.03 -2.27 3.27
N ARG A 99 0.32 -1.91 4.35
CA ARG A 99 -0.03 -2.85 5.42
C ARG A 99 -0.85 -4.04 4.94
N ARG A 100 -1.84 -3.81 4.06
CA ARG A 100 -2.81 -4.85 3.68
C ARG A 100 -2.28 -5.80 2.61
N ASN A 101 -1.55 -5.28 1.62
CA ASN A 101 -1.20 -6.04 0.43
C ASN A 101 0.30 -5.99 0.12
N TYR A 102 0.88 -4.79 0.06
CA TYR A 102 2.19 -4.63 -0.57
C TYR A 102 3.36 -5.06 0.30
N LEU A 103 3.27 -4.98 1.63
CA LEU A 103 4.37 -5.36 2.53
C LEU A 103 4.86 -6.79 2.25
N TRP A 104 3.94 -7.73 2.06
CA TRP A 104 4.27 -9.12 1.72
C TRP A 104 4.99 -9.23 0.37
N ILE A 105 4.57 -8.45 -0.62
CA ILE A 105 5.21 -8.42 -1.95
C ILE A 105 6.64 -7.89 -1.83
N LEU A 106 6.85 -6.81 -1.06
CA LEU A 106 8.19 -6.24 -0.84
C LEU A 106 9.11 -7.26 -0.16
N LEU A 107 8.60 -7.97 0.86
CA LEU A 107 9.37 -8.96 1.60
C LEU A 107 9.73 -10.18 0.74
N ILE A 108 8.79 -10.70 -0.06
CA ILE A 108 9.06 -11.81 -0.98
C ILE A 108 10.09 -11.40 -2.04
N GLN A 109 9.96 -10.21 -2.61
CA GLN A 109 10.93 -9.68 -3.58
C GLN A 109 12.31 -9.53 -2.94
N MET A 110 12.40 -8.97 -1.73
CA MET A 110 13.67 -8.80 -1.01
C MET A 110 14.30 -10.14 -0.65
N LEU A 111 13.50 -11.09 -0.16
CA LEU A 111 13.95 -12.46 0.12
C LEU A 111 14.52 -13.11 -1.15
N ALA A 112 13.84 -12.97 -2.28
CA ALA A 112 14.32 -13.50 -3.55
C ALA A 112 15.61 -12.81 -4.02
N PHE A 113 15.73 -11.50 -3.82
CA PHE A 113 16.94 -10.76 -4.17
C PHE A 113 18.13 -11.23 -3.33
N VAL A 114 17.99 -11.26 -2.00
CA VAL A 114 19.01 -11.76 -1.07
C VAL A 114 19.33 -13.23 -1.36
N GLY A 115 18.32 -14.05 -1.61
CA GLY A 115 18.49 -15.47 -1.95
C GLY A 115 19.25 -15.68 -3.25
N LYS A 116 19.01 -14.84 -4.27
CA LYS A 116 19.77 -14.89 -5.54
C LYS A 116 21.25 -14.62 -5.29
N LEU A 117 21.56 -13.58 -4.51
CA LEU A 117 22.94 -13.22 -4.17
C LEU A 117 23.64 -14.27 -3.31
N ALA A 118 22.91 -14.88 -2.37
CA ALA A 118 23.45 -15.87 -1.44
C ALA A 118 23.72 -17.24 -2.10
N ILE A 119 22.90 -17.65 -3.07
CA ILE A 119 22.91 -19.01 -3.62
C ILE A 119 23.66 -19.09 -4.96
N HIS A 120 23.59 -18.04 -5.79
CA HIS A 120 24.11 -18.07 -7.16
C HIS A 120 25.24 -17.04 -7.38
N PRO A 121 26.23 -17.36 -8.24
CA PRO A 121 26.35 -18.58 -9.05
C PRO A 121 26.80 -19.82 -8.25
N SER A 122 27.49 -19.61 -7.14
CA SER A 122 27.80 -20.60 -6.10
C SER A 122 27.38 -20.02 -4.74
N PRO A 123 27.25 -20.82 -3.67
CA PRO A 123 26.99 -20.27 -2.34
C PRO A 123 28.02 -19.20 -1.95
N ALA A 124 27.57 -18.07 -1.40
CA ALA A 124 28.46 -17.00 -0.95
C ALA A 124 29.36 -17.50 0.21
N ASN A 125 30.67 -17.29 0.08
CA ASN A 125 31.64 -17.80 1.06
C ASN A 125 31.83 -16.84 2.25
N ASP A 126 31.70 -15.54 2.02
CA ASP A 126 31.83 -14.49 3.01
C ASP A 126 30.94 -13.27 2.70
N LEU A 127 30.96 -12.26 3.58
CA LEU A 127 30.17 -11.03 3.41
C LEU A 127 30.69 -10.13 2.28
N GLU A 128 31.99 -10.19 1.98
CA GLU A 128 32.60 -9.39 0.92
C GLU A 128 32.15 -9.89 -0.46
N ASP A 129 32.19 -11.21 -0.70
CA ASP A 129 31.62 -11.87 -1.87
C ASP A 129 30.13 -11.54 -2.01
N PHE A 130 29.37 -11.55 -0.92
CA PHE A 130 27.95 -11.18 -0.94
C PHE A 130 27.71 -9.72 -1.38
N PHE A 131 28.52 -8.77 -0.89
CA PHE A 131 28.44 -7.37 -1.31
C PHE A 131 28.88 -7.19 -2.75
N ASN A 132 29.99 -7.79 -3.17
CA ASN A 132 30.47 -7.73 -4.55
C ASN A 132 29.41 -8.25 -5.55
N ARG A 133 28.67 -9.30 -5.19
CA ARG A 133 27.57 -9.81 -6.05
C ARG A 133 26.38 -8.87 -6.16
N ALA A 134 26.20 -7.97 -5.20
CA ALA A 134 25.13 -6.98 -5.21
C ALA A 134 25.48 -5.74 -6.06
N GLU A 135 26.70 -5.64 -6.59
CA GLU A 135 27.13 -4.53 -7.43
C GLU A 135 26.33 -4.43 -8.72
N ILE A 136 26.01 -3.19 -9.09
CA ILE A 136 25.23 -2.89 -10.29
C ILE A 136 25.93 -1.79 -11.07
N GLY A 137 26.67 -2.18 -12.11
CA GLY A 137 27.43 -1.25 -12.92
C GLY A 137 28.45 -0.50 -12.06
N MET A 138 28.20 0.79 -11.82
CA MET A 138 29.07 1.65 -11.01
C MET A 138 28.61 1.78 -9.55
N ILE A 139 27.49 1.14 -9.18
CA ILE A 139 26.91 1.24 -7.84
C ILE A 139 27.45 0.09 -6.99
N GLN A 140 28.14 0.45 -5.90
CA GLN A 140 28.65 -0.47 -4.89
C GLN A 140 27.53 -1.29 -4.25
N GLY A 141 27.79 -2.58 -4.00
CA GLY A 141 26.78 -3.51 -3.53
C GLY A 141 26.23 -3.19 -2.14
N GLU A 142 27.04 -2.59 -1.27
CA GLU A 142 26.62 -2.12 0.05
C GLU A 142 25.54 -1.04 -0.08
N ILE A 143 25.65 -0.16 -1.09
CA ILE A 143 24.66 0.88 -1.35
C ILE A 143 23.37 0.23 -1.86
N VAL A 144 23.47 -0.73 -2.77
CA VAL A 144 22.30 -1.46 -3.31
C VAL A 144 21.55 -2.17 -2.19
N LEU A 145 22.26 -2.90 -1.33
CA LEU A 145 21.68 -3.61 -0.20
C LEU A 145 21.14 -2.65 0.87
N GLY A 146 21.85 -1.56 1.15
CA GLY A 146 21.40 -0.50 2.04
C GLY A 146 20.08 0.11 1.59
N ILE A 147 19.92 0.39 0.29
CA ILE A 147 18.65 0.85 -0.29
C ILE A 147 17.57 -0.23 -0.14
N GLY A 148 17.89 -1.50 -0.37
CA GLY A 148 16.95 -2.63 -0.20
C GLY A 148 16.46 -2.77 1.25
N VAL A 149 17.35 -2.64 2.23
CA VAL A 149 17.00 -2.66 3.65
C VAL A 149 16.13 -1.45 4.00
N LEU A 150 16.54 -0.24 3.59
CA LEU A 150 15.77 0.99 3.82
C LEU A 150 14.36 0.88 3.22
N TYR A 151 14.26 0.32 2.01
CA TYR A 151 12.99 0.06 1.32
C TYR A 151 12.05 -0.82 2.15
N CYS A 152 12.54 -1.94 2.70
CA CYS A 152 11.74 -2.79 3.58
C CYS A 152 11.38 -2.11 4.90
N LEU A 153 12.33 -1.39 5.52
CA LEU A 153 12.10 -0.67 6.78
C LEU A 153 11.04 0.43 6.64
N ILE A 154 11.05 1.18 5.54
CA ILE A 154 10.01 2.15 5.22
C ILE A 154 8.65 1.45 5.10
N GLY A 155 8.58 0.30 4.43
CA GLY A 155 7.36 -0.49 4.33
C GLY A 155 6.79 -0.91 5.70
N VAL A 156 7.65 -1.47 6.56
CA VAL A 156 7.29 -1.87 7.93
C VAL A 156 6.86 -0.67 8.77
N TYR A 157 7.62 0.43 8.71
CA TYR A 157 7.31 1.67 9.40
C TYR A 157 5.93 2.19 9.01
N LEU A 158 5.62 2.29 7.71
CA LEU A 158 4.31 2.75 7.24
C LEU A 158 3.19 1.82 7.73
N ALA A 159 3.41 0.50 7.72
CA ALA A 159 2.42 -0.46 8.18
C ALA A 159 2.12 -0.34 9.69
N ILE A 160 3.13 -0.13 10.52
CA ILE A 160 2.97 0.08 11.96
C ILE A 160 2.33 1.45 12.22
N TRP A 161 2.85 2.50 11.60
CA TRP A 161 2.35 3.87 11.75
C TRP A 161 0.85 3.97 11.45
N VAL A 162 0.38 3.37 10.35
CA VAL A 162 -1.04 3.40 10.00
C VAL A 162 -1.89 2.56 10.94
N LYS A 163 -1.36 1.43 11.46
CA LYS A 163 -2.05 0.62 12.48
C LYS A 163 -2.32 1.42 13.74
N VAL A 164 -1.31 2.11 14.24
CA VAL A 164 -1.42 2.92 15.46
C VAL A 164 -2.37 4.10 15.22
N THR A 165 -2.26 4.77 14.08
CA THR A 165 -3.10 5.93 13.75
C THR A 165 -4.58 5.55 13.59
N ASP A 166 -4.88 4.45 12.88
CA ASP A 166 -6.25 3.98 12.71
C ASP A 166 -6.87 3.52 14.04
N ALA A 167 -6.09 2.84 14.90
CA ALA A 167 -6.56 2.44 16.24
C ALA A 167 -6.90 3.66 17.13
N ARG A 168 -6.05 4.70 17.12
CA ARG A 168 -6.30 5.97 17.84
C ARG A 168 -7.54 6.70 17.33
N ASN A 169 -7.82 6.63 16.04
CA ASN A 169 -9.02 7.25 15.46
C ASN A 169 -10.30 6.47 15.78
N ALA A 170 -10.21 5.14 15.86
CA ALA A 170 -11.34 4.29 16.24
C ALA A 170 -11.77 4.54 17.70
N THR A 171 -10.82 4.64 18.63
CA THR A 171 -11.13 4.93 20.05
C THR A 171 -11.77 6.32 20.22
N ARG A 172 -11.33 7.34 19.48
CA ARG A 172 -11.94 8.67 19.48
C ARG A 172 -13.39 8.67 19.01
N ARG A 173 -13.72 7.91 17.96
CA ARG A 173 -15.10 7.77 17.46
C ARG A 173 -16.01 7.02 18.43
N GLY A 174 -15.47 6.00 19.13
CA GLY A 174 -16.21 5.27 20.16
C GLY A 174 -16.63 6.14 21.35
N HIS A 175 -15.80 7.10 21.76
CA HIS A 175 -16.15 8.03 22.85
C HIS A 175 -17.13 9.13 22.40
N GLY A 176 -17.03 9.61 21.17
CA GLY A 176 -17.97 10.63 20.64
C GLY A 176 -19.41 10.12 20.51
N SER A 177 -19.60 8.83 20.22
CA SER A 177 -20.95 8.22 20.15
C SER A 177 -21.54 7.90 21.53
N ALA A 178 -20.73 7.82 22.58
CA ALA A 178 -21.16 7.55 23.95
C ALA A 178 -21.48 8.84 24.74
N ALA A 179 -21.08 10.02 24.24
CA ALA A 179 -21.35 11.31 24.87
C ALA A 179 -22.63 12.00 24.35
N ILE A 180 -23.35 11.38 23.42
CA ILE A 180 -24.63 11.85 22.84
C ILE A 180 -25.78 10.88 23.19
N GLY A 181 -25.52 9.88 24.04
CA GLY A 181 -26.53 8.97 24.58
C GLY A 181 -27.09 9.45 25.90
#